data_AF-A0A661S273-F1
#
_entry.id   AF-A0A661S273-F1
#
_cell.length_a   1.000
_cell.length_b   1.000
_cell.length_c   1.000
_cell.angle_alpha   90.00
_cell.angle_beta   90.00
_cell.angle_gamma   90.00
#
_symmetry.space_group_name_H-M   'P 1'
#
loop_
_entity.id
_entity.type
_entity.pdbx_description
1 polymer ?
#
loop_
_entity_poly.entity_id
_entity_poly.type
_entity_poly.pdbx_seq_one_letter_code
_entity_poly.pdbx_strand_id
1 'polypeptide(L)' 'MAMAVKLFEMGRISSGMAAKIAGVPRVQFLLGLSDYRVPMINLTKDELLSDLENA' A
#
# COMPACT_ATOMS: atom_id res chain seq x y z
N MET A 1 -8.54 -1.70 -11.35
CA MET A 1 -7.30 -1.51 -10.57
C MET A 1 -7.16 -0.09 -10.03
N ALA A 2 -7.06 0.95 -10.89
CA ALA A 2 -6.85 2.35 -10.48
C ALA A 2 -7.70 2.86 -9.30
N MET A 3 -9.02 2.59 -9.30
CA MET A 3 -9.90 3.00 -8.20
C MET A 3 -9.55 2.34 -6.86
N ALA A 4 -9.29 1.01 -6.86
CA ALA A 4 -8.93 0.27 -5.66
C ALA A 4 -7.60 0.77 -5.08
N VAL A 5 -6.63 1.07 -5.96
CA VAL A 5 -5.35 1.68 -5.58
C VAL A 5 -5.56 3.03 -4.92
N LYS A 6 -6.39 3.91 -5.51
CA LYS A 6 -6.62 5.25 -4.94
C LYS A 6 -7.31 5.20 -3.58
N LEU A 7 -8.29 4.32 -3.41
CA LEU A 7 -8.97 4.14 -2.12
C LEU A 7 -8.02 3.57 -1.05
N PHE A 8 -7.10 2.67 -1.42
CA PHE A 8 -6.06 2.16 -0.54
C PHE A 8 -5.07 3.25 -0.15
N GLU A 9 -4.56 4.02 -1.11
CA GLU A 9 -3.62 5.13 -0.89
C GLU A 9 -4.19 6.18 0.08
N MET A 10 -5.50 6.46 -0.01
CA MET A 10 -6.19 7.36 0.91
C MET A 10 -6.48 6.76 2.30
N GLY A 11 -6.08 5.51 2.55
CA GLY A 11 -6.35 4.80 3.81
C GLY A 11 -7.84 4.45 4.03
N ARG A 12 -8.69 4.56 3.00
CA ARG A 12 -10.15 4.34 3.13
C ARG A 12 -10.53 2.87 3.17
N ILE A 13 -9.71 2.01 2.56
CA ILE A 13 -9.91 0.56 2.52
C ILE A 13 -8.58 -0.16 2.78
N SER A 14 -8.64 -1.35 3.38
CA SER A 14 -7.46 -2.18 3.58
C SER A 14 -6.95 -2.79 2.26
N SER A 15 -5.68 -3.19 2.24
CA SER A 15 -5.08 -3.91 1.10
C SER A 15 -5.85 -5.17 0.68
N GLY A 16 -6.43 -5.89 1.64
CA GLY A 16 -7.28 -7.06 1.35
C GLY A 16 -8.59 -6.70 0.66
N MET A 17 -9.25 -5.63 1.12
CA MET A 17 -10.50 -5.15 0.50
C MET A 17 -10.22 -4.55 -0.88
N ALA A 18 -9.14 -3.81 -1.03
CA ALA A 18 -8.69 -3.27 -2.31
C ALA A 18 -8.38 -4.38 -3.32
N ALA A 19 -7.69 -5.45 -2.90
CA ALA A 19 -7.42 -6.62 -3.73
C ALA A 19 -8.72 -7.33 -4.17
N LYS A 20 -9.68 -7.47 -3.26
CA LYS A 20 -11.01 -8.04 -3.57
C LYS A 20 -11.78 -7.18 -4.60
N ILE A 21 -11.78 -5.86 -4.43
CA ILE A 21 -12.39 -4.91 -5.40
C ILE A 21 -11.66 -4.96 -6.75
N ALA A 22 -10.35 -5.12 -6.73
CA ALA A 22 -9.53 -5.22 -7.93
C ALA A 22 -9.62 -6.59 -8.63
N GLY A 23 -10.22 -7.60 -8.00
CA GLY A 23 -10.37 -8.95 -8.55
C GLY A 23 -9.06 -9.73 -8.63
N VAL A 24 -8.08 -9.44 -7.78
CA VAL A 24 -6.77 -10.10 -7.77
C VAL A 24 -6.38 -10.59 -6.37
N PRO A 25 -5.47 -11.58 -6.24
CA PRO A 25 -4.89 -11.96 -4.96
C PRO A 25 -4.23 -10.78 -4.24
N ARG A 26 -4.28 -10.78 -2.90
CA ARG A 26 -3.74 -9.68 -2.07
C ARG A 26 -2.27 -9.37 -2.37
N VAL A 27 -1.44 -10.40 -2.52
CA VAL A 27 -0.01 -10.23 -2.83
C VAL A 27 0.18 -9.56 -4.20
N GLN A 28 -0.59 -9.99 -5.20
CA GLN A 28 -0.55 -9.39 -6.54
C GLN A 28 -1.00 -7.93 -6.53
N PHE A 29 -2.05 -7.59 -5.77
CA PHE A 29 -2.47 -6.20 -5.58
C PHE A 29 -1.35 -5.35 -4.98
N LEU A 30 -0.73 -5.83 -3.88
CA LEU A 30 0.35 -5.11 -3.20
C LEU A 30 1.56 -4.90 -4.10
N LEU A 31 1.97 -5.93 -4.86
CA LEU A 31 3.09 -5.82 -5.80
C LEU A 31 2.79 -4.87 -6.96
N GLY A 32 1.53 -4.76 -7.40
CA GLY A 32 1.11 -3.86 -8.47
C GLY A 32 0.97 -2.38 -8.06
N LEU A 33 1.16 -2.03 -6.78
CA LEU A 33 1.08 -0.63 -6.33
C LEU A 33 2.19 0.26 -6.92
N SER A 34 3.34 -0.33 -7.25
CA SER A 34 4.48 0.35 -7.87
C SER A 34 4.14 0.97 -9.23
N ASP A 35 3.31 0.30 -10.04
CA ASP A 35 2.83 0.80 -11.34
C ASP A 35 2.04 2.11 -11.20
N TYR A 36 1.47 2.34 -10.03
CA TYR A 36 0.69 3.53 -9.68
C TYR A 36 1.47 4.51 -8.80
N ARG A 37 2.76 4.26 -8.53
CA ARG A 37 3.63 5.04 -7.63
C ARG A 37 3.08 5.17 -6.20
N VAL A 38 2.29 4.19 -5.76
CA VAL A 38 1.76 4.14 -4.40
C VAL A 38 2.69 3.28 -3.55
N PRO A 39 3.20 3.77 -2.41
CA PRO A 39 4.02 2.97 -1.52
C PRO A 39 3.16 1.87 -0.86
N MET A 40 3.73 0.66 -0.74
CA MET A 40 3.07 -0.45 -0.04
C MET A 40 2.96 -0.20 1.46
N ILE A 41 3.96 0.48 2.02
CA ILE A 41 4.10 0.80 3.44
C ILE A 41 4.21 2.32 3.53
N ASN A 42 3.35 2.92 4.34
CA ASN A 42 3.40 4.35 4.62
C ASN A 42 4.16 4.59 5.92
N LEU A 43 5.49 4.48 5.85
CA LEU A 43 6.39 4.87 6.94
C LEU A 43 6.48 6.40 6.95
N THR A 44 6.22 7.00 8.10
CA THR A 44 6.56 8.40 8.34
C THR A 44 8.07 8.57 8.40
N LYS A 45 8.57 9.79 8.18
CA LYS A 45 10.00 10.08 8.33
C LYS A 45 10.52 9.73 9.71
N ASP A 46 9.73 9.99 10.75
CA ASP A 46 10.12 9.76 12.13
C ASP A 46 10.22 8.26 12.44
N GLU A 47 9.28 7.45 11.95
CA GLU A 47 9.35 5.98 12.05
C GLU A 47 10.57 5.43 11.28
N LEU A 48 10.83 5.95 10.08
CA LEU A 48 12.00 5.54 9.29
C LEU A 48 13.32 5.89 9.99
N LEU A 49 13.41 7.06 10.62
CA LEU A 49 14.59 7.48 11.38
C LEU A 49 14.77 6.62 12.63
N SER A 50 13.69 6.34 13.36
CA SER A 50 13.71 5.43 14.51
C SER A 50 14.19 4.02 14.12
N ASP A 51 13.77 3.49 12.98
CA ASP A 51 14.23 2.18 12.49
C ASP A 51 15.74 2.19 12.15
N LEU A 52 16.27 3.30 11.63
CA LEU A 52 17.70 3.45 11.34
C LEU A 52 18.56 3.57 12.62
N GLU A 53 18.04 4.22 13.66
CA GLU A 53 18.75 4.40 14.94
C GLU A 53 18.83 3.11 15.77
N ASN A 54 17.92 2.16 15.54
CA ASN A 54 17.82 0.90 16.31
C ASN A 54 18.32 -0.34 15.53
N ALA A 55 18.99 -0.16 14.38
CA ALA A 55 19.56 -1.24 13.55
C ALA A 55 21.05 -1.49 13.84
#